data_AF-A0A4W5K0C4-F1
#
_entry.id   AF-A0A4W5K0C4-F1
#
_cell.length_a   1.000
_cell.length_b   1.000
_cell.length_c   1.000
_cell.angle_alpha   90.00
_cell.angle_beta   90.00
_cell.angle_gamma   90.00
#
_symmetry.space_group_name_H-M   'P 1'
#
loop_
_entity.id
_entity.type
_entity.pdbx_description
1 polymer ?
#
loop_
_entity_poly.entity_id
_entity_poly.type
_entity_poly.pdbx_seq_one_letter_code
_entity_poly.pdbx_strand_id
1 'polypeptide(L)' 'VLGQCHLTMDSPMCLVKNADGELCVEPEAIDYLMGLKQKVVVVAVVGLYRTGKSYLMNKLTITVYLLF' A
#
# COMPACT_ATOMS: atom_id res chain seq x y z
N VAL A 1 -1.67 -25.16 15.61
CA VAL A 1 -1.32 -24.64 14.27
C VAL A 1 -2.15 -23.38 14.01
N LEU A 2 -1.78 -22.27 14.66
CA LEU A 2 -2.51 -21.01 14.54
C LEU A 2 -1.71 -20.09 13.61
N GLY A 3 -1.80 -20.38 12.30
CA GLY A 3 -1.29 -19.51 11.25
C GLY A 3 -2.29 -18.39 10.96
N GLN A 4 -2.55 -17.53 11.95
CA GLN A 4 -3.21 -16.26 11.65
C GLN A 4 -2.14 -15.24 11.29
N CYS A 5 -1.82 -15.17 10.01
CA CYS A 5 -1.13 -14.01 9.43
C CYS A 5 -2.15 -12.87 9.38
N HIS A 6 -2.48 -12.33 10.55
CA HIS A 6 -3.23 -11.09 10.66
C HIS A 6 -2.28 -9.97 10.21
N LEU A 7 -2.19 -9.76 8.90
CA LEU A 7 -1.60 -8.56 8.33
C LEU A 7 -2.60 -7.42 8.56
N THR A 8 -2.80 -7.00 9.81
CA THR A 8 -3.35 -5.68 10.06
C THR A 8 -2.23 -4.68 9.87
N MET A 9 -2.20 -4.06 8.69
CA MET A 9 -1.56 -2.77 8.59
C MET A 9 -2.47 -1.80 9.36
N ASP A 10 -2.03 -1.38 10.56
CA ASP A 10 -2.78 -0.41 11.39
C ASP A 10 -2.92 0.95 10.69
N SER A 11 -2.04 1.24 9.71
CA SER A 11 -2.08 2.43 8.89
C SER A 11 -1.53 2.15 7.48
N PRO A 12 -2.02 2.87 6.45
CA PRO A 12 -1.36 2.90 5.14
C PRO A 12 0.12 3.31 5.27
N MET A 13 0.97 2.69 4.44
CA MET A 13 2.39 2.99 4.34
C MET A 13 2.71 3.51 2.94
N CYS A 14 3.52 4.57 2.85
CA CYS A 14 3.94 5.13 1.57
C CYS A 14 5.02 4.23 0.95
N LEU A 15 4.83 3.74 -0.28
CA LEU A 15 5.86 2.98 -1.01
C LEU A 15 6.77 3.91 -1.81
N VAL A 16 6.19 4.88 -2.50
CA VAL A 16 6.90 5.85 -3.32
C VAL A 16 6.38 7.22 -2.96
N LYS A 17 7.28 8.08 -2.48
CA LYS A 17 7.00 9.49 -2.23
C LYS A 17 7.53 10.33 -3.38
N ASN A 18 6.80 11.37 -3.72
CA ASN A 18 7.31 12.45 -4.55
C ASN A 18 7.90 13.51 -3.62
N ALA A 19 9.22 13.52 -3.47
CA ALA A 19 9.94 14.53 -2.71
C ALA A 19 10.49 15.56 -3.70
N ASP A 20 9.86 16.73 -3.76
CA ASP A 20 10.31 17.88 -4.56
C ASP A 20 10.58 17.59 -6.05
N GLY A 21 9.80 16.70 -6.65
CA GLY A 21 9.91 16.31 -8.07
C GLY A 21 10.73 15.05 -8.31
N GLU A 22 11.38 14.50 -7.28
CA GLU A 22 12.05 13.21 -7.33
C GLU A 22 11.16 12.11 -6.73
N LEU A 23 11.10 10.97 -7.43
CA LEU A 23 10.42 9.79 -6.94
C LEU A 23 11.37 9.00 -6.04
N CYS A 24 11.14 9.06 -4.74
CA CYS A 24 11.90 8.30 -3.75
C CYS A 24 11.09 7.09 -3.28
N VAL A 25 11.71 5.92 -3.26
CA VAL A 25 11.11 4.72 -2.66
C VAL A 25 11.35 4.73 -1.16
N GLU A 26 10.35 4.39 -0.37
CA GLU A 26 10.48 4.26 1.08
C GLU A 26 11.02 2.86 1.42
N PRO A 27 12.24 2.74 2.00
CA PRO A 27 12.86 1.44 2.28
C PRO A 27 12.04 0.58 3.25
N GLU A 28 11.35 1.17 4.23
CA GLU A 28 10.51 0.45 5.19
C GLU A 28 9.39 -0.34 4.50
N ALA A 29 8.82 0.22 3.43
CA ALA A 29 7.78 -0.44 2.63
C ALA A 29 8.33 -1.60 1.81
N ILE A 30 9.57 -1.50 1.33
CA ILE A 30 10.23 -2.59 0.61
C ILE A 30 10.55 -3.74 1.55
N ASP A 31 11.10 -3.46 2.73
CA ASP A 31 11.41 -4.48 3.73
C ASP A 31 10.16 -5.23 4.18
N TYR A 32 9.05 -4.51 4.37
CA TYR A 32 7.75 -5.11 4.67
C TYR A 32 7.29 -6.05 3.54
N LEU A 33 7.32 -5.58 2.29
CA LEU A 33 6.92 -6.39 1.12
C LEU A 33 7.81 -7.62 0.94
N MET A 34 9.11 -7.51 1.19
CA MET A 34 10.06 -8.64 1.15
C MET A 34 9.79 -9.68 2.25
N GLY A 35 9.24 -9.25 3.40
CA GLY A 35 8.82 -10.13 4.48
C GLY A 35 7.57 -10.96 4.17
N LEU A 36 6.77 -10.57 3.18
CA LEU A 36 5.53 -11.27 2.80
C LEU A 36 5.82 -12.52 1.97
N LYS A 37 5.73 -13.70 2.60
CA LYS A 37 5.95 -15.01 1.95
C LYS A 37 4.70 -15.63 1.30
N GLN A 38 3.56 -14.93 1.36
CA GLN A 38 2.28 -15.41 0.84
C GLN A 38 1.94 -14.78 -0.51
N LYS A 39 1.02 -15.39 -1.26
CA LYS A 39 0.54 -14.82 -2.52
C LYS A 39 -0.22 -13.52 -2.23
N VAL A 40 0.23 -12.41 -2.80
CA VAL A 40 -0.40 -11.09 -2.67
C VAL A 40 -1.07 -10.68 -3.97
N VAL A 41 -2.20 -9.98 -3.87
CA VAL A 41 -2.89 -9.36 -5.00
C VAL A 41 -2.68 -7.86 -4.88
N VAL A 42 -2.12 -7.23 -5.92
CA VAL A 42 -1.83 -5.80 -5.95
C VAL A 42 -2.89 -5.09 -6.79
N VAL A 43 -3.54 -4.07 -6.22
CA VAL A 43 -4.50 -3.20 -6.92
C VAL A 43 -3.96 -1.78 -6.88
N ALA A 44 -3.80 -1.16 -8.05
CA ALA A 44 -3.37 0.22 -8.17
C ALA A 44 -4.51 1.07 -8.76
N VAL A 45 -4.81 2.21 -8.12
CA VAL A 45 -5.82 3.17 -8.60
C VAL A 45 -5.12 4.47 -9.00
N VAL A 46 -5.15 4.78 -10.30
CA VAL A 46 -4.58 5.99 -10.89
C VAL A 46 -5.68 6.93 -11.36
N GLY A 47 -5.42 8.24 -11.34
CA GLY A 47 -6.37 9.24 -11.84
C GLY A 47 -6.07 10.66 -11.36
N LEU A 48 -6.72 11.64 -11.99
CA LEU A 48 -6.54 13.08 -11.72
C LEU A 48 -6.71 13.43 -10.23
N TYR A 49 -6.07 14.50 -9.80
CA TYR A 49 -6.23 15.01 -8.43
C TYR A 49 -7.73 15.26 -8.14
N ARG A 50 -8.19 14.95 -6.92
CA ARG A 50 -9.59 15.09 -6.45
C ARG A 50 -10.65 14.15 -7.03
N THR A 51 -10.31 13.09 -7.76
CA THR A 51 -11.31 12.10 -8.24
C THR A 51 -11.77 11.07 -7.20
N GLY A 52 -11.57 11.32 -5.89
CA GLY A 52 -12.04 10.42 -4.83
C GLY A 52 -11.31 9.06 -4.77
N LYS A 53 -10.09 8.95 -5.32
CA LYS A 53 -9.30 7.70 -5.33
C LYS A 53 -9.12 7.08 -3.94
N SER A 54 -8.83 7.90 -2.92
CA SER A 54 -8.69 7.44 -1.53
C SER A 54 -10.00 6.86 -0.97
N TYR A 55 -11.15 7.38 -1.40
CA TYR A 55 -12.46 6.85 -1.03
C TYR A 55 -12.70 5.47 -1.65
N LEU A 56 -12.33 5.29 -2.92
CA LEU A 56 -12.42 4.00 -3.60
C LEU A 56 -11.51 2.95 -2.93
N MET A 57 -10.28 3.33 -2.57
CA MET A 57 -9.34 2.47 -1.83
C MET A 57 -9.84 2.11 -0.44
N ASN A 58 -10.52 3.05 0.25
CA ASN A 58 -11.15 2.77 1.54
C ASN A 58 -12.31 1.78 1.42
N LYS A 59 -13.07 1.81 0.32
CA LYS A 59 -14.13 0.82 0.05
C LYS A 59 -13.61 -0.54 -0.41
N LEU A 60 -12.49 -0.57 -1.13
CA LEU A 60 -11.86 -1.79 -1.63
C LEU A 60 -11.02 -2.51 -0.57
N THR A 61 -10.92 -1.98 0.65
CA THR A 61 -9.96 -2.43 1.66
C THR A 61 -10.09 -3.93 1.96
N ILE A 62 -9.16 -4.66 1.37
CA ILE A 62 -8.50 -5.86 1.89
C ILE A 62 -7.02 -5.45 2.00
N THR A 63 -6.62 -4.98 3.19
CA THR A 63 -5.25 -4.99 3.74
C THR A 63 -4.11 -4.24 3.02
N VAL A 64 -4.20 -3.76 1.78
CA VAL A 64 -3.04 -3.14 1.10
C VAL A 64 -3.37 -1.75 0.58
N TYR A 65 -2.97 -0.72 1.32
CA TYR A 65 -2.88 0.64 0.80
C TYR A 65 -1.48 0.88 0.25
N LEU A 66 -1.36 0.72 -1.06
CA LEU A 66 -0.27 1.32 -1.82
C LEU A 66 -0.87 2.56 -2.48
N LEU A 67 -0.63 3.75 -1.93
CA LEU A 67 -1.01 4.99 -2.60
C LEU A 67 0.23 5.82 -2.92
N PHE A 68 0.23 6.30 -4.17
CA PHE A 68 0.98 7.44 -4.69
C PHE A 68 0.97 8.65 -3.75
#